data_AF-A0A6B9Y376-F1
#
_entry.id   AF-A0A6B9Y376-F1
#
_cell.length_a   1.000
_cell.length_b   1.000
_cell.length_c   1.000
_cell.angle_alpha   90.00
_cell.angle_beta   90.00
_cell.angle_gamma   90.00
#
_symmetry.space_group_name_H-M   'P 1'
#
loop_
_entity.id
_entity.type
_entity.pdbx_description
1 polymer ?
#
loop_
_entity_poly.entity_id
_entity_poly.type
_entity_poly.pdbx_seq_one_letter_code
_entity_poly.pdbx_strand_id
1 'polypeptide(L)'
;MITLEATHYPPDRVAEAYVEVQSYTNGDFHVSYVEDHHGTEWCCRWDRHRSEEYTRDHFHAPPSATHDAGSNREYPADLLTTVANVVVPWIYDRIGNVWDEVD
;
A
#
# COMPACT_ATOMS: atom_id res chain seq x y z
N MET A 1 -9.83 7.34 3.01
CA MET A 1 -8.48 7.89 3.14
C MET A 1 -8.16 8.06 4.62
N ILE A 2 -6.99 7.59 5.04
CA ILE A 2 -6.43 7.73 6.37
C ILE A 2 -5.05 8.36 6.18
N THR A 3 -4.87 9.63 6.57
CA THR A 3 -3.59 10.31 6.48
C THR A 3 -2.66 9.79 7.58
N LEU A 4 -1.38 9.59 7.24
CA LEU A 4 -0.34 9.21 8.18
C LEU A 4 0.37 10.45 8.72
N GLU A 5 0.87 10.37 9.95
CA GLU A 5 1.56 11.49 10.60
C GLU A 5 2.83 11.87 9.81
N ALA A 6 2.85 13.10 9.29
CA ALA A 6 3.93 13.60 8.44
C ALA A 6 5.31 13.58 9.13
N THR A 7 5.35 13.67 10.46
CA THR A 7 6.58 13.62 11.25
C THR A 7 7.29 12.27 11.21
N HIS A 8 6.65 11.22 10.71
CA HIS A 8 7.29 9.92 10.49
C HIS A 8 8.07 9.84 9.18
N TYR A 9 7.99 10.84 8.31
CA TYR A 9 8.67 10.86 7.01
C TYR A 9 9.71 12.00 6.94
N PRO A 10 10.78 11.84 6.15
CA PRO A 10 11.68 12.95 5.85
C PRO A 10 10.95 13.98 4.97
N PRO A 11 10.77 15.23 5.45
CA PRO A 11 9.91 16.21 4.80
C PRO A 11 10.43 16.65 3.42
N ASP A 12 11.73 16.55 3.17
CA ASP A 12 12.34 16.86 1.88
C ASP A 12 12.06 15.78 0.82
N ARG A 13 11.55 14.61 1.24
CA ARG A 13 11.27 13.47 0.36
C ARG A 13 9.78 13.22 0.16
N VAL A 14 9.00 13.22 1.25
CA VAL A 14 7.57 12.91 1.25
C VAL A 14 6.81 14.08 1.87
N ALA A 15 5.94 14.70 1.06
CA ALA A 15 5.10 15.82 1.47
C ALA A 15 3.85 15.35 2.23
N GLU A 16 3.24 14.25 1.80
CA GLU A 16 2.08 13.63 2.41
C GLU A 16 2.13 12.12 2.21
N ALA A 17 1.61 11.35 3.16
CA ALA A 17 1.38 9.91 2.98
C ALA A 17 0.02 9.51 3.53
N TYR A 18 -0.66 8.60 2.85
CA TYR A 18 -1.99 8.15 3.25
C TYR A 18 -2.27 6.71 2.82
N VAL A 19 -3.27 6.11 3.48
CA VAL A 19 -3.83 4.81 3.13
C VAL A 19 -5.25 4.99 2.64
N GLU A 20 -5.56 4.39 1.50
CA GLU A 20 -6.92 4.25 1.00
C GLU A 20 -7.40 2.82 1.24
N VAL A 21 -8.63 2.68 1.76
CA VAL A 21 -9.26 1.38 1.98
C VAL A 21 -10.61 1.40 1.29
N GLN A 22 -10.78 0.51 0.33
CA GLN A 22 -12.05 0.24 -0.33
C GLN A 22 -12.45 -1.21 -0.05
N SER A 23 -13.62 -1.42 0.53
CA SER A 23 -14.14 -2.74 0.88
C SER A 23 -15.48 -3.00 0.22
N TYR A 24 -15.76 -4.28 -0.06
CA TYR A 24 -16.99 -4.71 -0.72
C TYR A 24 -17.73 -5.76 0.11
N THR A 25 -19.03 -5.89 -0.14
CA THR A 25 -19.92 -6.79 0.63
C THR A 25 -19.64 -8.28 0.41
N ASN A 26 -18.91 -8.64 -0.65
CA ASN A 26 -18.48 -10.00 -0.96
C ASN A 26 -17.12 -10.38 -0.31
N GLY A 27 -16.55 -9.49 0.51
CA GLY A 27 -15.25 -9.68 1.15
C GLY A 27 -14.05 -9.34 0.28
N ASP A 28 -14.26 -8.79 -0.92
CA ASP A 28 -13.20 -8.19 -1.72
C ASP A 28 -12.76 -6.84 -1.13
N PHE A 29 -11.54 -6.42 -1.46
CA PHE A 29 -11.03 -5.10 -1.08
C PHE A 29 -9.89 -4.64 -1.98
N HIS A 30 -9.63 -3.33 -1.91
CA HIS A 30 -8.40 -2.69 -2.36
C HIS A 30 -7.86 -1.86 -1.20
N VAL A 31 -6.60 -2.04 -0.87
CA VAL A 31 -5.87 -1.18 0.06
C VAL A 31 -4.71 -0.54 -0.68
N SER A 32 -4.68 0.78 -0.78
CA SER A 32 -3.58 1.50 -1.41
C SER A 32 -2.78 2.24 -0.34
N TYR A 33 -1.46 2.21 -0.45
CA TYR A 33 -0.59 3.13 0.28
C TYR A 33 0.04 4.10 -0.72
N VAL A 34 -0.02 5.39 -0.42
CA VAL A 34 0.40 6.47 -1.31
C VAL A 34 1.31 7.44 -0.56
N GLU A 35 2.41 7.82 -1.19
CA GLU A 35 3.33 8.88 -0.81
C GLU A 35 3.28 9.97 -1.92
N ASP A 36 3.12 11.24 -1.54
CA ASP A 36 3.36 12.38 -2.44
C ASP A 36 4.80 12.84 -2.29
N HIS A 37 5.62 12.62 -3.33
CA HIS A 37 7.01 13.05 -3.41
C HIS A 37 7.10 14.43 -4.06
N HIS A 38 6.48 15.44 -3.43
CA HIS A 38 6.47 16.82 -3.90
C HIS A 38 5.94 16.98 -5.34
N GLY A 39 4.79 16.37 -5.61
CA GLY A 39 4.10 16.40 -6.91
C GLY A 39 4.29 15.13 -7.75
N THR A 40 5.03 14.13 -7.24
CA THR A 40 5.15 12.81 -7.87
C THR A 40 4.54 11.76 -6.95
N GLU A 41 3.50 11.09 -7.41
CA GLU A 41 2.89 10.00 -6.65
C GLU A 41 3.79 8.76 -6.66
N TRP A 42 3.97 8.17 -5.48
CA TRP A 42 4.57 6.85 -5.31
C TRP A 42 3.59 5.97 -4.53
N CYS A 43 3.19 4.83 -5.08
CA CYS A 43 2.14 4.02 -4.47
C CYS A 43 2.30 2.52 -4.67
N CYS A 44 1.71 1.74 -3.77
CA CYS A 44 1.55 0.30 -3.87
C CYS A 44 0.12 -0.10 -3.46
N ARG A 45 -0.31 -1.31 -3.85
CA ARG A 45 -1.70 -1.74 -3.61
C ARG A 45 -1.82 -3.23 -3.28
N TRP A 46 -2.64 -3.55 -2.27
CA TRP A 46 -3.06 -4.91 -1.92
C TRP A 46 -4.50 -5.12 -2.36
N ASP A 47 -4.68 -6.10 -3.24
CA ASP A 47 -5.94 -6.39 -3.89
C ASP A 47 -6.46 -7.77 -3.51
N ARG A 48 -7.75 -7.82 -3.14
CA ARG A 48 -8.53 -9.05 -3.07
C ARG A 48 -9.72 -8.92 -4.01
N HIS A 49 -9.64 -9.53 -5.18
CA HIS A 49 -10.76 -9.64 -6.13
C HIS A 49 -10.49 -10.74 -7.15
N ARG A 50 -11.53 -11.16 -7.88
CA ARG A 50 -11.32 -12.05 -9.03
C ARG A 50 -10.45 -11.34 -10.07
N SER A 51 -9.37 -11.99 -10.49
CA SER A 51 -8.48 -11.51 -11.55
C SER A 51 -8.31 -12.61 -12.61
N GLU A 52 -8.03 -12.21 -13.85
CA GLU A 52 -7.69 -13.11 -14.95
C GLU A 52 -6.20 -13.49 -14.92
N GLU A 53 -5.34 -12.56 -14.48
CA GLU A 53 -3.89 -12.70 -14.51
C GLU A 53 -3.29 -13.10 -13.15
N TYR A 54 -3.99 -12.79 -12.05
CA TYR A 54 -3.50 -13.01 -10.69
C TYR A 54 -4.45 -13.88 -9.86
N THR A 55 -3.92 -14.44 -8.78
CA THR A 55 -4.75 -15.04 -7.73
C THR A 55 -5.68 -14.00 -7.12
N ARG A 56 -6.73 -14.48 -6.43
CA ARG A 56 -7.71 -13.57 -5.80
C ARG A 56 -7.03 -12.51 -4.94
N ASP A 57 -6.02 -12.93 -4.18
CA ASP A 57 -5.14 -12.05 -3.43
C ASP A 57 -3.88 -11.76 -4.26
N HIS A 58 -3.57 -10.49 -4.48
CA HIS A 58 -2.36 -10.07 -5.18
C HIS A 58 -1.91 -8.67 -4.75
N PHE A 59 -0.62 -8.39 -4.95
CA PHE A 59 0.03 -7.13 -4.56
C PHE A 59 0.62 -6.46 -5.79
N HIS A 60 0.27 -5.20 -6.02
CA HIS A 60 0.88 -4.33 -7.01
C HIS A 60 2.00 -3.52 -6.37
N ALA A 61 3.22 -3.79 -6.81
CA ALA A 61 4.42 -3.17 -6.27
C ALA A 61 4.52 -1.68 -6.62
N PRO A 62 5.25 -0.89 -5.81
CA PRO A 62 5.65 0.46 -6.19
C PRO A 62 6.56 0.49 -7.42
N PRO A 63 6.71 1.66 -8.09
CA PRO A 63 6.30 3.00 -7.64
C PRO A 63 4.89 3.44 -8.03
N SER A 64 4.19 2.69 -8.88
CA SER A 64 2.97 3.19 -9.53
C SER A 64 1.77 2.24 -9.42
N ALA A 65 1.92 1.14 -8.66
CA ALA A 65 0.92 0.08 -8.52
C ALA A 65 0.28 -0.33 -9.87
N THR A 66 1.06 -0.37 -10.93
CA THR A 66 0.56 -0.67 -12.28
C THR A 66 0.12 -2.13 -12.38
N HIS A 67 -0.76 -2.40 -13.34
CA HIS A 67 -1.32 -3.74 -13.53
C HIS A 67 -0.24 -4.83 -13.72
N ASP A 68 0.82 -4.52 -14.45
CA ASP A 68 1.96 -5.41 -14.73
C ASP A 68 2.93 -5.56 -13.55
N ALA A 69 2.84 -4.71 -12.53
CA ALA A 69 3.60 -4.80 -11.29
C ALA A 69 2.96 -5.74 -10.25
N GLY A 70 1.96 -6.53 -10.66
CA GLY A 70 1.23 -7.45 -9.80
C GLY A 70 2.02 -8.72 -9.46
N SER A 71 1.80 -9.24 -8.25
CA SER A 71 2.36 -10.50 -7.78
C SER A 71 1.34 -11.24 -6.93
N ASN A 72 1.22 -12.55 -7.14
CA ASN A 72 0.31 -13.39 -6.35
C ASN A 72 0.71 -13.40 -4.87
N ARG A 73 -0.29 -13.31 -3.99
CA ARG A 73 -0.14 -13.34 -2.53
C ARG A 73 -1.24 -14.19 -1.92
N GLU A 74 -1.14 -14.41 -0.62
CA GLU A 74 -2.23 -14.93 0.21
C GLU A 74 -2.36 -14.00 1.43
N TYR A 75 -3.56 -13.47 1.65
CA TYR A 75 -3.85 -12.59 2.77
C TYR A 75 -4.74 -13.28 3.81
N PRO A 76 -4.73 -12.83 5.07
CA PRO A 76 -5.73 -13.22 6.05
C PRO A 76 -7.18 -13.07 5.55
N ALA A 77 -8.10 -13.86 6.10
CA ALA A 77 -9.45 -13.96 5.55
C ALA A 77 -10.27 -12.65 5.66
N ASP A 78 -10.02 -11.85 6.69
CA ASP A 78 -10.70 -10.57 6.89
C ASP A 78 -9.80 -9.36 6.61
N LEU A 79 -10.44 -8.25 6.24
CA LEU A 79 -9.78 -7.01 5.88
C LEU A 79 -8.95 -6.43 7.03
N LEU A 80 -9.49 -6.42 8.26
CA LEU A 80 -8.81 -5.79 9.39
C LEU A 80 -7.55 -6.56 9.79
N THR A 81 -7.60 -7.89 9.80
CA THR A 81 -6.41 -8.73 10.02
C THR A 81 -5.40 -8.57 8.87
N THR A 82 -5.87 -8.41 7.63
CA THR A 82 -4.96 -8.11 6.51
C THR A 82 -4.27 -6.77 6.70
N VAL A 83 -5.02 -5.72 7.05
CA VAL A 83 -4.44 -4.39 7.31
C VAL A 83 -3.43 -4.46 8.46
N ALA A 84 -3.80 -5.08 9.59
CA ALA A 84 -2.95 -5.14 10.78
C ALA A 84 -1.67 -5.98 10.58
N ASN A 85 -1.76 -7.11 9.87
CA ASN A 85 -0.65 -8.07 9.79
C ASN A 85 0.14 -8.02 8.48
N VAL A 86 -0.39 -7.38 7.43
CA VAL A 86 0.26 -7.30 6.11
C VAL A 86 0.57 -5.84 5.76
N VAL A 87 -0.45 -4.98 5.75
CA VAL A 87 -0.30 -3.60 5.25
C VAL A 87 0.51 -2.74 6.22
N VAL A 88 0.14 -2.70 7.50
CA VAL A 88 0.82 -1.87 8.51
C VAL A 88 2.30 -2.24 8.67
N PRO A 89 2.69 -3.52 8.77
CA PRO A 89 4.11 -3.89 8.84
C PRO A 89 4.89 -3.47 7.58
N TRP A 90 4.29 -3.64 6.39
CA TRP A 90 4.94 -3.21 5.16
C TRP A 90 5.15 -1.70 5.10
N ILE A 91 4.15 -0.91 5.52
CA ILE A 91 4.28 0.56 5.59
C ILE A 91 5.35 0.95 6.60
N TYR A 92 5.42 0.27 7.75
CA TYR A 92 6.46 0.53 8.76
C TYR A 92 7.86 0.30 8.20
N ASP A 93 8.08 -0.80 7.49
CA ASP A 93 9.36 -1.08 6.82
C ASP A 93 9.64 -0.04 5.71
N ARG A 94 8.63 0.36 4.94
CA ARG A 94 8.77 1.40 3.92
C ARG A 94 9.19 2.73 4.53
N ILE A 95 8.59 3.16 5.64
CA ILE A 95 9.00 4.40 6.33
C ILE A 95 10.49 4.35 6.67
N GLY A 96 10.99 3.24 7.21
CA GLY A 96 12.42 3.06 7.48
C GLY A 96 13.28 3.21 6.21
N ASN A 97 12.89 2.55 5.12
CA ASN A 97 13.60 2.65 3.85
C ASN A 97 13.62 4.07 3.28
N VAL A 98 12.57 4.87 3.49
CA VAL A 98 12.53 6.28 3.04
C VAL A 98 13.54 7.14 3.80
N TRP A 99 13.76 6.86 5.08
CA TRP A 99 14.82 7.52 5.86
C TRP A 99 16.22 7.11 5.38
N ASP A 100 16.43 5.82 5.07
CA ASP A 100 17.70 5.34 4.53
C ASP A 100 18.01 5.91 3.12
N GLU A 101 17.01 6.38 2.36
CA GLU A 101 17.20 7.06 1.07
C GLU A 101 17.77 8.48 1.19
N VAL A 102 17.64 9.12 2.36
CA VAL A 102 18.07 10.52 2.59
C VAL A 102 19.30 10.67 3.49
N ASP A 103 19.76 9.57 4.10
CA ASP A 103 21.03 9.48 4.85
C ASP A 103 22.24 9.24 3.93
#